data_AF-A0A919MUT3-F1
#
_entry.id   AF-A0A919MUT3-F1
#
_cell.length_a   1.000
_cell.length_b   1.000
_cell.length_c   1.000
_cell.angle_alpha   90.00
_cell.angle_beta   90.00
_cell.angle_gamma   90.00
#
_symmetry.space_group_name_H-M   'P 1'
#
loop_
_entity.id
_entity.type
_entity.pdbx_description
1 polymer ?
#
loop_
_entity_poly.entity_id
_entity_poly.type
_entity_poly.pdbx_seq_one_letter_code
_entity_poly.pdbx_strand_id
1 'polypeptide(L)'
;MGVLVQLPGSSTTLPVEPGRPVTFGRGHPEVAVDIELPHAGVSRLAGQITAVADHWLISNFSATTGYVVDNPEGGGEYLKVAPRRLDAPVPFEFSRVIIPVDGGSLGFLVYAPEHAYAEPGGSAGADQDRTVAAFSLDETAKYFTVLVALCEPRLRDSSSVAIPLIPEIVARLRELPAFHDLTRTAVNFHVDYLAGRKLRIRQRTATTEAARLEWKREAVVSCALRFDLVREEHLLLLPSRRYPLSDIDPH
;
A
#
# COMPACT_ATOMS: atom_id res chain seq x y z
N MET A 1 8.42 -21.32 5.12
CA MET A 1 9.21 -20.50 6.06
C MET A 1 8.34 -20.22 7.28
N GLY A 2 8.90 -20.08 8.49
CA GLY A 2 8.12 -19.70 9.68
C GLY A 2 7.91 -18.19 9.76
N VAL A 3 7.06 -17.74 10.68
CA VAL A 3 6.87 -16.32 10.96
C VAL A 3 8.05 -15.81 11.80
N LEU A 4 8.63 -14.67 11.43
CA LEU A 4 9.75 -14.02 12.12
C LEU A 4 9.36 -12.60 12.51
N VAL A 5 9.76 -12.16 13.70
CA VAL A 5 9.64 -10.76 14.13
C VAL A 5 11.02 -10.15 14.26
N GLN A 6 11.27 -9.03 13.60
CA GLN A 6 12.49 -8.25 13.80
C GLN A 6 12.28 -7.27 14.96
N LEU A 7 13.16 -7.34 15.96
CA LEU A 7 13.05 -6.54 17.16
C LEU A 7 13.24 -5.04 16.86
N PRO A 8 12.51 -4.14 17.55
CA PRO A 8 12.65 -2.70 17.37
C PRO A 8 14.11 -2.23 17.52
N GLY A 9 14.59 -1.43 16.56
CA GLY A 9 15.93 -0.85 16.61
C GLY A 9 17.09 -1.86 16.47
N SER A 10 16.81 -3.11 16.11
CA SER A 10 17.81 -4.17 15.95
C SER A 10 17.64 -4.91 14.62
N SER A 11 18.68 -5.62 14.18
CA SER A 11 18.61 -6.63 13.12
C SER A 11 18.30 -8.03 13.65
N THR A 12 18.21 -8.20 14.98
CA THR A 12 17.84 -9.46 15.62
C THR A 12 16.42 -9.85 15.27
N THR A 13 16.24 -11.11 14.87
CA THR A 13 14.94 -11.72 14.60
C THR A 13 14.59 -12.76 15.66
N LEU A 14 13.30 -12.83 15.96
CA LEU A 14 12.69 -13.79 16.89
C LEU A 14 11.72 -14.68 16.09
N PRO A 15 11.89 -16.01 16.07
CA PRO A 15 10.91 -16.88 15.44
C PRO A 15 9.62 -16.96 16.26
N VAL A 16 8.48 -16.92 15.57
CA VAL A 16 7.16 -17.19 16.14
C VAL A 16 6.79 -18.62 15.78
N GLU A 17 6.90 -19.52 16.76
CA GLU A 17 6.56 -20.93 16.57
C GLU A 17 5.03 -21.11 16.60
N PRO A 18 4.46 -21.96 15.73
CA PRO A 18 3.05 -22.32 15.83
C PRO A 18 2.70 -22.86 17.22
N GLY A 19 1.64 -22.31 17.84
CA GLY A 19 1.21 -22.68 19.19
C GLY A 19 1.99 -22.01 20.33
N ARG A 20 3.01 -21.21 20.04
CA ARG A 20 3.74 -20.40 21.03
C ARG A 20 3.60 -18.90 20.71
N PRO A 21 2.62 -18.22 21.31
CA PRO A 21 2.44 -16.79 21.09
C PRO A 21 3.67 -16.00 21.55
N VAL A 22 3.98 -14.94 20.80
CA VAL A 22 5.01 -13.96 21.14
C VAL A 22 4.30 -12.69 21.62
N THR A 23 4.58 -12.26 22.84
CA THR A 23 3.97 -11.10 23.47
C THR A 23 4.76 -9.82 23.20
N PHE A 24 4.06 -8.69 23.12
CA PHE A 24 4.69 -7.39 22.97
C PHE A 24 4.07 -6.35 23.91
N GLY A 25 4.87 -5.37 24.31
CA GLY A 25 4.43 -4.27 25.17
C GLY A 25 5.59 -3.53 25.79
N ARG A 26 5.30 -2.64 26.74
CA ARG A 26 6.34 -1.93 27.51
C ARG A 26 7.12 -2.85 28.45
N GLY A 27 6.54 -3.98 28.86
CA GLY A 27 7.11 -4.83 29.89
C GLY A 27 7.01 -4.25 31.29
N HIS A 28 7.21 -5.12 32.28
CA HIS A 28 7.34 -4.83 33.72
C HIS A 28 8.06 -6.03 34.38
N PRO A 29 8.76 -5.87 35.52
CA PRO A 29 9.37 -7.01 36.21
C PRO A 29 8.41 -8.19 36.49
N GLU A 30 7.13 -7.90 36.70
CA GLU A 30 6.07 -8.90 36.92
C GLU A 30 5.36 -9.35 35.63
N VAL A 31 5.60 -8.66 34.52
CA VAL A 31 4.97 -8.89 33.21
C VAL A 31 6.04 -8.75 32.14
N ALA A 32 6.88 -9.78 32.02
CA ALA A 32 7.86 -9.86 30.94
C ALA A 32 7.14 -10.02 29.60
N VAL A 33 7.71 -9.41 28.56
CA VAL A 33 7.24 -9.55 27.18
C VAL A 33 8.40 -9.96 26.28
N ASP A 34 8.11 -10.65 25.20
CA ASP A 34 9.12 -11.13 24.26
C ASP A 34 9.65 -9.98 23.38
N ILE A 35 8.79 -9.00 23.05
CA ILE A 35 9.13 -7.80 22.28
C ILE A 35 8.88 -6.56 23.14
N GLU A 36 9.96 -5.92 23.58
CA GLU A 36 9.90 -4.73 24.42
C GLU A 36 9.76 -3.45 23.58
N LEU A 37 8.82 -2.60 23.97
CA LEU A 37 8.55 -1.28 23.41
C LEU A 37 8.60 -0.24 24.55
N PRO A 38 9.79 0.27 24.91
CA PRO A 38 10.02 0.99 26.16
C PRO A 38 9.50 2.43 26.13
N HIS A 39 8.18 2.61 26.04
CA HIS A 39 7.53 3.92 25.99
C HIS A 39 6.28 3.97 26.86
N ALA A 40 6.11 5.06 27.62
CA ALA A 40 5.05 5.20 28.62
C ALA A 40 3.62 5.08 28.04
N GLY A 41 3.44 5.49 26.77
CA GLY A 41 2.20 5.35 26.02
C GLY A 41 1.84 3.90 25.61
N VAL A 42 2.72 2.92 25.85
CA VAL A 42 2.49 1.51 25.55
C VAL A 42 2.12 0.75 26.83
N SER A 43 1.05 -0.06 26.75
CA SER A 43 0.65 -0.95 27.85
C SER A 43 1.76 -1.94 28.19
N ARG A 44 1.88 -2.31 29.48
CA ARG A 44 2.90 -3.29 29.93
C ARG A 44 2.82 -4.59 29.12
N LEU A 45 1.60 -5.08 28.92
CA LEU A 45 1.25 -6.12 27.95
C LEU A 45 0.29 -5.49 26.93
N ALA A 46 0.79 -5.20 25.73
CA ALA A 46 0.04 -4.49 24.69
C ALA A 46 -0.67 -5.46 23.74
N GLY A 47 -0.07 -6.61 23.47
CA GLY A 47 -0.67 -7.60 22.59
C GLY A 47 0.16 -8.86 22.48
N GLN A 48 -0.24 -9.70 21.53
CA GLN A 48 0.52 -10.89 21.16
C GLN A 48 0.38 -11.19 19.66
N ILE A 49 1.32 -11.99 19.17
CA ILE A 49 1.43 -12.50 17.81
C ILE A 49 1.40 -14.01 17.85
N THR A 50 0.73 -14.64 16.90
CA THR A 50 0.69 -16.10 16.78
C THR A 50 0.85 -16.51 15.31
N ALA A 51 1.71 -17.49 15.05
CA ALA A 51 1.85 -18.07 13.72
C ALA A 51 0.77 -19.12 13.48
N VAL A 52 0.10 -19.06 12.32
CA VAL A 52 -0.94 -20.01 11.90
C VAL A 52 -0.71 -20.40 10.44
N ALA A 53 -0.22 -21.62 10.22
CA ALA A 53 0.04 -22.17 8.88
C ALA A 53 0.82 -21.20 7.97
N ASP A 54 0.13 -20.55 7.04
CA ASP A 54 0.64 -19.64 6.01
C ASP A 54 0.48 -18.15 6.35
N HIS A 55 -0.11 -17.82 7.50
CA HIS A 55 -0.30 -16.43 7.94
C HIS A 55 -0.03 -16.28 9.44
N TRP A 56 -0.29 -15.09 9.97
CA TRP A 56 -0.16 -14.82 11.39
C TRP A 56 -1.32 -14.00 11.92
N LEU A 57 -1.53 -14.10 13.23
CA LEU A 57 -2.59 -13.43 13.95
C LEU A 57 -2.00 -12.40 14.90
N ILE A 58 -2.69 -11.28 15.07
CA ILE A 58 -2.36 -10.28 16.08
C ILE A 58 -3.55 -10.02 17.00
N SER A 59 -3.29 -10.03 18.30
CA SER A 59 -4.24 -9.61 19.33
C SER A 59 -3.83 -8.27 19.91
N ASN A 60 -4.77 -7.33 19.97
CA ASN A 60 -4.63 -6.04 20.63
C ASN A 60 -5.30 -6.10 22.01
N PHE A 61 -4.51 -6.05 23.07
CA PHE A 61 -5.01 -6.08 24.44
C PHE A 61 -5.32 -4.70 25.01
N SER A 62 -4.92 -3.62 24.31
CA SER A 62 -5.25 -2.25 24.70
C SER A 62 -6.75 -2.04 24.82
N ALA A 63 -7.16 -1.31 25.86
CA ALA A 63 -8.53 -0.93 26.08
C ALA A 63 -8.98 0.25 25.19
N THR A 64 -8.06 1.09 24.75
CA THR A 64 -8.39 2.39 24.16
C THR A 64 -7.74 2.64 22.80
N THR A 65 -6.64 1.94 22.49
CA THR A 65 -5.77 2.29 21.37
C THR A 65 -5.81 1.22 20.30
N GLY A 66 -6.17 1.60 19.07
CA GLY A 66 -6.07 0.73 17.91
C GLY A 66 -4.65 0.67 17.38
N TYR A 67 -4.27 -0.45 16.78
CA TYR A 67 -2.99 -0.63 16.09
C TYR A 67 -3.19 -0.63 14.59
N VAL A 68 -2.13 -0.37 13.85
CA VAL A 68 -2.08 -0.52 12.40
C VAL A 68 -1.06 -1.58 12.07
N VAL A 69 -1.39 -2.46 11.13
CA VAL A 69 -0.43 -3.32 10.46
C VAL A 69 -0.34 -2.82 9.03
N ASP A 70 0.76 -2.18 8.65
CA ASP A 70 1.00 -1.74 7.27
C ASP A 70 1.75 -2.81 6.48
N ASN A 71 1.43 -2.93 5.20
CA ASN A 71 2.19 -3.70 4.22
C ASN A 71 3.17 -2.73 3.52
N PRO A 72 4.47 -2.74 3.85
CA PRO A 72 5.42 -1.81 3.25
C PRO A 72 5.60 -2.01 1.73
N GLU A 73 5.25 -3.19 1.21
CA GLU A 73 5.34 -3.55 -0.22
C GLU A 73 3.99 -3.42 -0.95
N GLY A 74 2.89 -3.21 -0.22
CA GLY A 74 1.52 -3.25 -0.76
C GLY A 74 0.97 -1.92 -1.24
N GLY A 75 1.79 -0.93 -1.61
CA GLY A 75 1.30 0.37 -2.11
C GLY A 75 0.34 1.12 -1.16
N GLY A 76 0.40 0.83 0.15
CA GLY A 76 -0.42 1.45 1.20
C GLY A 76 -1.61 0.66 1.69
N GLU A 77 -1.62 -0.63 1.41
CA GLU A 77 -2.40 -1.58 2.17
C GLU A 77 -2.08 -1.53 3.67
N TYR A 78 -3.13 -1.56 4.49
CA TYR A 78 -3.01 -1.68 5.92
C TYR A 78 -4.24 -2.36 6.52
N LEU A 79 -4.04 -2.97 7.68
CA LEU A 79 -5.08 -3.52 8.53
C LEU A 79 -5.15 -2.72 9.84
N LYS A 80 -6.36 -2.29 10.22
CA LYS A 80 -6.61 -1.73 11.56
C LYS A 80 -6.98 -2.84 12.54
N VAL A 81 -6.26 -2.90 13.63
CA VAL A 81 -6.53 -3.82 14.75
C VAL A 81 -7.16 -3.01 15.87
N ALA A 82 -8.50 -3.04 15.93
CA ALA A 82 -9.27 -2.31 16.92
C ALA A 82 -8.84 -2.66 18.37
N PRO A 83 -9.03 -1.76 19.34
CA PRO A 83 -8.83 -2.08 20.75
C PRO A 83 -9.59 -3.36 21.12
N ARG A 84 -8.99 -4.21 21.96
CA ARG A 84 -9.56 -5.49 22.42
C ARG A 84 -9.83 -6.52 21.33
N ARG A 85 -9.44 -6.26 20.06
CA ARG A 85 -9.58 -7.24 18.99
C ARG A 85 -8.58 -8.37 19.21
N LEU A 86 -9.10 -9.58 19.33
CA LEU A 86 -8.30 -10.79 19.41
C LEU A 86 -8.14 -11.41 18.03
N ASP A 87 -6.99 -12.04 17.81
CA ASP A 87 -6.72 -12.96 16.72
C ASP A 87 -7.10 -12.40 15.34
N ALA A 88 -6.77 -11.13 15.11
CA ALA A 88 -6.97 -10.51 13.80
C ALA A 88 -6.00 -11.15 12.79
N PRO A 89 -6.50 -11.75 11.70
CA PRO A 89 -5.63 -12.35 10.69
C PRO A 89 -4.93 -11.26 9.89
N VAL A 90 -3.62 -11.42 9.72
CA VAL A 90 -2.78 -10.55 8.91
C VAL A 90 -2.40 -11.27 7.60
N PRO A 91 -2.90 -10.82 6.45
CA PRO A 91 -2.68 -11.47 5.16
C PRO A 91 -1.46 -10.88 4.42
N PHE A 92 -0.40 -10.52 5.14
CA PHE A 92 0.76 -9.83 4.57
C PHE A 92 2.03 -10.64 4.86
N GLU A 93 2.83 -10.83 3.82
CA GLU A 93 4.11 -11.54 3.87
C GLU A 93 5.19 -10.68 4.53
N PHE A 94 5.19 -9.39 4.23
CA PHE A 94 6.01 -8.40 4.93
C PHE A 94 5.11 -7.35 5.55
N SER A 95 5.20 -7.21 6.87
CA SER A 95 4.36 -6.31 7.64
C SER A 95 5.19 -5.46 8.57
N ARG A 96 4.67 -4.28 8.87
CA ARG A 96 5.10 -3.50 10.02
C ARG A 96 3.90 -3.33 10.97
N VAL A 97 4.11 -3.61 12.25
CA VAL A 97 3.13 -3.31 13.30
C VAL A 97 3.43 -1.92 13.83
N ILE A 98 2.43 -1.04 13.81
CA ILE A 98 2.52 0.35 14.23
C ILE A 98 1.58 0.57 15.42
N ILE A 99 2.16 1.07 16.52
CA ILE A 99 1.47 1.43 17.74
C ILE A 99 1.62 2.94 17.94
N PRO A 100 0.51 3.70 18.02
CA PRO A 100 0.59 5.13 18.23
C PRO A 100 1.03 5.43 19.67
N VAL A 101 1.88 6.44 19.82
CA VAL A 101 2.35 6.96 21.11
C VAL A 101 2.33 8.49 21.08
N ASP A 102 2.46 9.13 22.24
CA ASP A 102 2.58 10.58 22.29
C ASP A 102 3.80 11.05 21.48
N GLY A 103 3.58 11.94 20.50
CA GLY A 103 4.63 12.48 19.64
C GLY A 103 5.07 11.60 18.46
N GLY A 104 4.40 10.47 18.19
CA GLY A 104 4.70 9.65 17.01
C GLY A 104 4.13 8.23 17.06
N SER A 105 4.93 7.27 16.63
CA SER A 105 4.57 5.84 16.65
C SER A 105 5.79 4.97 16.87
N LEU A 106 5.58 3.82 17.49
CA LEU A 106 6.56 2.74 17.57
C LEU A 106 6.14 1.58 16.69
N GLY A 107 7.10 0.74 16.31
CA GLY A 107 6.78 -0.45 15.54
C GLY A 107 7.91 -1.44 15.44
N PHE A 108 7.57 -2.60 14.89
CA PHE A 108 8.48 -3.70 14.59
C PHE A 108 8.01 -4.39 13.31
N LEU A 109 8.91 -5.13 12.67
CA LEU A 109 8.64 -5.81 11.40
C LEU A 109 8.29 -7.27 11.63
N VAL A 110 7.37 -7.79 10.84
CA VAL A 110 6.96 -9.20 10.84
C VAL A 110 7.09 -9.74 9.42
N TYR A 111 7.75 -10.88 9.29
CA TYR A 111 7.95 -11.60 8.04
C TYR A 111 7.20 -12.93 8.13
N ALA A 112 6.26 -13.16 7.23
CA ALA A 112 5.49 -14.38 7.09
C ALA A 112 5.90 -15.11 5.79
N PRO A 113 5.65 -16.42 5.69
CA PRO A 113 5.87 -17.15 4.44
C PRO A 113 5.09 -16.55 3.26
N GLU A 114 5.68 -16.69 2.06
CA GLU A 114 5.08 -16.26 0.79
C GLU A 114 3.75 -16.97 0.52
N HIS A 115 2.75 -16.25 0.00
CA HIS A 115 1.48 -16.84 -0.39
C HIS A 115 1.65 -17.71 -1.63
N ALA A 116 0.95 -18.85 -1.65
CA ALA A 116 0.86 -19.66 -2.85
C ALA A 116 -0.16 -19.05 -3.82
N TYR A 117 0.29 -18.64 -5.00
CA TYR A 117 -0.58 -18.19 -6.08
C TYR A 117 -0.92 -19.36 -7.01
N ALA A 118 -2.15 -19.37 -7.53
CA ALA A 118 -2.54 -20.33 -8.53
C ALA A 118 -1.86 -20.01 -9.88
N GLU A 119 -1.32 -21.03 -10.54
CA GLU A 119 -0.86 -20.90 -11.92
C GLU A 119 -2.03 -20.43 -12.81
N PRO A 120 -1.77 -19.56 -13.82
CA PRO A 120 -2.79 -19.17 -14.78
C PRO A 120 -3.41 -20.43 -15.40
N GLY A 121 -4.69 -20.68 -15.11
CA GLY A 121 -5.37 -21.89 -15.56
C GLY A 121 -5.22 -22.08 -17.06
N GLY A 122 -4.58 -23.18 -17.45
CA GLY A 122 -4.36 -23.55 -18.85
C GLY A 122 -5.70 -23.74 -19.57
N SER A 123 -5.86 -23.02 -20.69
CA SER A 123 -6.89 -23.19 -21.72
C SER A 123 -8.29 -23.56 -21.21
N ALA A 124 -9.13 -22.55 -20.97
CA ALA A 124 -10.57 -22.75 -21.07
C ALA A 124 -10.87 -23.44 -22.41
N GLY A 125 -11.51 -24.61 -22.37
CA GLY A 125 -11.94 -25.36 -23.56
C GLY A 125 -12.66 -24.44 -24.54
N ALA A 126 -12.50 -24.71 -25.83
CA ALA A 126 -12.81 -23.81 -26.94
C ALA A 126 -14.30 -23.43 -27.13
N ASP A 127 -15.18 -23.59 -26.14
CA ASP A 127 -16.63 -23.46 -26.34
C ASP A 127 -17.47 -23.03 -25.12
N GLN A 128 -16.99 -22.14 -24.25
CA GLN A 128 -17.83 -21.52 -23.20
C GLN A 128 -17.58 -20.01 -23.07
N ASP A 129 -18.67 -19.26 -22.85
CA ASP A 129 -18.74 -17.80 -22.71
C ASP A 129 -17.47 -17.20 -22.07
N ARG A 130 -16.70 -16.47 -22.88
CA ARG A 130 -15.45 -15.85 -22.43
C ARG A 130 -15.74 -14.88 -21.29
N THR A 131 -15.13 -15.12 -20.13
CA THR A 131 -15.11 -14.16 -19.02
C THR A 131 -14.60 -12.81 -19.53
N VAL A 132 -15.48 -11.81 -19.55
CA VAL A 132 -15.12 -10.44 -19.97
C VAL A 132 -14.44 -9.74 -18.80
N ALA A 133 -13.22 -9.23 -19.03
CA ALA A 133 -12.50 -8.46 -18.02
C ALA A 133 -13.32 -7.23 -17.59
N ALA A 134 -13.40 -6.98 -16.27
CA ALA A 134 -14.12 -5.84 -15.71
C ALA A 134 -13.53 -4.50 -16.19
N PHE A 135 -12.20 -4.45 -16.35
CA PHE A 135 -11.46 -3.32 -16.90
C PHE A 135 -10.53 -3.82 -18.00
N SER A 136 -10.69 -3.31 -19.23
CA SER A 136 -9.78 -3.59 -20.34
C SER A 136 -8.84 -2.40 -20.54
N LEU A 137 -7.80 -2.33 -19.71
CA LEU A 137 -6.69 -1.39 -19.89
C LEU A 137 -5.69 -1.95 -20.89
N ASP A 138 -4.98 -1.05 -21.55
CA ASP A 138 -3.95 -1.38 -22.52
C ASP A 138 -2.73 -0.61 -22.04
N GLU A 139 -1.76 -1.33 -21.51
CA GLU A 139 -0.57 -0.77 -20.86
C GLU A 139 0.32 -0.01 -21.85
N THR A 140 0.18 -0.29 -23.14
CA THR A 140 0.93 0.37 -24.21
C THR A 140 0.32 1.71 -24.64
N ALA A 141 -0.92 2.00 -24.22
CA ALA A 141 -1.64 3.19 -24.64
C ALA A 141 -1.26 4.42 -23.79
N LYS A 142 -1.27 5.60 -24.42
CA LYS A 142 -0.90 6.87 -23.73
C LYS A 142 -1.74 7.18 -22.49
N TYR A 143 -3.03 6.80 -22.49
CA TYR A 143 -3.89 7.01 -21.33
C TYR A 143 -3.41 6.20 -20.11
N PHE A 144 -2.75 5.06 -20.33
CA PHE A 144 -2.25 4.23 -19.25
C PHE A 144 -1.04 4.88 -18.60
N THR A 145 -0.09 5.41 -19.38
CA THR A 145 1.02 6.19 -18.82
C THR A 145 0.53 7.42 -18.04
N VAL A 146 -0.54 8.09 -18.50
CA VAL A 146 -1.20 9.17 -17.74
C VAL A 146 -1.79 8.64 -16.42
N LEU A 147 -2.42 7.47 -16.44
CA LEU A 147 -2.93 6.82 -15.23
C LEU A 147 -1.81 6.49 -14.24
N VAL A 148 -0.67 5.98 -14.72
CA VAL A 148 0.52 5.70 -13.90
C VAL A 148 1.05 6.99 -13.28
N ALA A 149 1.18 8.08 -14.04
CA ALA A 149 1.64 9.36 -13.51
C ALA A 149 0.71 9.95 -12.44
N LEU A 150 -0.60 9.73 -12.58
CA LEU A 150 -1.58 10.12 -11.54
C LEU A 150 -1.45 9.30 -10.26
N CYS A 151 -1.09 8.02 -10.39
CA CYS A 151 -0.91 7.11 -9.26
C CYS A 151 0.51 7.16 -8.66
N GLU A 152 1.47 7.77 -9.36
CA GLU A 152 2.90 7.77 -9.00
C GLU A 152 3.16 8.14 -7.52
N PRO A 153 2.57 9.19 -6.93
CA PRO A 153 2.85 9.53 -5.54
C PRO A 153 2.52 8.40 -4.57
N ARG A 154 1.40 7.71 -4.78
CA ARG A 154 0.94 6.62 -3.90
C ARG A 154 1.65 5.30 -4.16
N LEU A 155 2.09 5.07 -5.40
CA LEU A 155 2.92 3.91 -5.74
C LEU A 155 4.34 4.04 -5.19
N ARG A 156 4.85 5.26 -4.97
CA ARG A 156 6.19 5.49 -4.39
C ARG A 156 6.17 5.71 -2.87
N ASP A 157 5.08 6.28 -2.37
CA ASP A 157 4.83 6.50 -0.96
C ASP A 157 3.36 6.21 -0.68
N SER A 158 3.14 5.03 -0.12
CA SER A 158 1.85 4.52 0.31
C SER A 158 1.04 5.46 1.19
N SER A 159 1.73 6.29 2.00
CA SER A 159 1.11 7.24 2.92
C SER A 159 0.70 8.55 2.25
N SER A 160 1.11 8.76 1.00
CA SER A 160 0.84 9.97 0.26
C SER A 160 -0.65 10.14 -0.04
N VAL A 161 -1.19 11.30 0.30
CA VAL A 161 -2.53 11.74 -0.12
C VAL A 161 -2.47 12.66 -1.34
N ALA A 162 -1.28 12.89 -1.89
CA ALA A 162 -1.08 13.81 -3.00
C ALA A 162 -1.61 13.21 -4.30
N ILE A 163 -2.40 14.01 -5.01
CA ILE A 163 -2.87 13.70 -6.36
C ILE A 163 -2.31 14.77 -7.28
N PRO A 164 -1.45 14.42 -8.26
CA PRO A 164 -0.76 15.42 -9.05
C PRO A 164 -1.73 16.30 -9.84
N LEU A 165 -1.40 17.58 -9.92
CA LEU A 165 -2.10 18.55 -10.74
C LEU A 165 -1.80 18.31 -12.22
N ILE A 166 -2.71 18.74 -13.09
CA ILE A 166 -2.55 18.59 -14.55
C ILE A 166 -1.22 19.19 -15.07
N PRO A 167 -0.77 20.38 -14.63
CA PRO A 167 0.53 20.91 -15.05
C PRO A 167 1.72 20.03 -14.62
N GLU A 168 1.62 19.37 -13.45
CA GLU A 168 2.66 18.48 -12.94
C GLU A 168 2.74 17.20 -13.78
N ILE A 169 1.60 16.62 -14.15
CA ILE A 169 1.53 15.49 -15.07
C ILE A 169 2.13 15.84 -16.44
N VAL A 170 1.81 17.03 -16.96
CA VAL A 170 2.38 17.50 -18.24
C VAL A 170 3.90 17.64 -18.14
N ALA A 171 4.40 18.31 -17.10
CA ALA A 171 5.84 18.47 -16.89
C ALA A 171 6.53 17.10 -16.77
N ARG A 172 5.94 16.20 -15.98
CA ARG A 172 6.47 14.86 -15.71
C ARG A 172 6.56 14.00 -16.96
N LEU A 173 5.52 14.01 -17.80
CA LEU A 173 5.46 13.12 -18.97
C LEU A 173 6.21 13.66 -20.19
N ARG A 174 6.39 14.98 -20.33
CA ARG A 174 7.10 15.58 -21.48
C ARG A 174 8.56 15.17 -21.62
N GLU A 175 9.16 14.63 -20.55
CA GLU A 175 10.49 14.03 -20.59
C GLU A 175 10.54 12.76 -21.47
N LEU A 176 9.39 12.13 -21.76
CA LEU A 176 9.29 10.97 -22.64
C LEU A 176 9.10 11.40 -24.10
N PRO A 177 9.80 10.78 -25.07
CA PRO A 177 9.66 11.10 -26.49
C PRO A 177 8.21 11.05 -27.01
N ALA A 178 7.42 10.08 -26.54
CA ALA A 178 6.02 9.90 -26.96
C ALA A 178 5.07 11.01 -26.45
N PHE A 179 5.52 11.85 -25.53
CA PHE A 179 4.72 12.85 -24.80
C PHE A 179 5.30 14.26 -24.90
N HIS A 180 6.29 14.51 -25.77
CA HIS A 180 6.95 15.83 -25.87
C HIS A 180 5.95 16.98 -26.16
N ASP A 181 4.91 16.71 -26.96
CA ASP A 181 3.83 17.66 -27.29
C ASP A 181 2.63 17.61 -26.33
N LEU A 182 2.73 16.89 -25.20
CA LEU A 182 1.59 16.69 -24.32
C LEU A 182 1.06 18.03 -23.81
N THR A 183 -0.25 18.25 -23.94
CA THR A 183 -0.92 19.48 -23.50
C THR A 183 -1.82 19.22 -22.30
N ARG A 184 -2.19 20.27 -21.56
CA ARG A 184 -3.16 20.18 -20.45
C ARG A 184 -4.50 19.61 -20.93
N THR A 185 -4.95 20.03 -22.12
CA THR A 185 -6.18 19.52 -22.74
C THR A 185 -6.11 18.04 -23.04
N ALA A 186 -4.98 17.55 -23.56
CA ALA A 186 -4.77 16.12 -23.81
C ALA A 186 -4.79 15.29 -22.52
N VAL A 187 -4.18 15.79 -21.43
CA VAL A 187 -4.25 15.10 -20.12
C VAL A 187 -5.68 15.06 -19.59
N ASN A 188 -6.42 16.18 -19.63
CA ASN A 188 -7.84 16.20 -19.21
C ASN A 188 -8.69 15.22 -20.04
N PHE A 189 -8.45 15.14 -21.35
CA PHE A 189 -9.10 14.16 -22.22
C PHE A 189 -8.81 12.72 -21.78
N HIS A 190 -7.55 12.39 -21.44
CA HIS A 190 -7.20 11.06 -20.95
C HIS A 190 -7.86 10.75 -19.60
N VAL A 191 -7.94 11.71 -18.68
CA VAL A 191 -8.68 11.55 -17.41
C VAL A 191 -10.16 11.27 -17.66
N ASP A 192 -10.80 12.02 -18.55
CA ASP A 192 -12.20 11.81 -18.92
C ASP A 192 -12.44 10.46 -19.60
N TYR A 193 -11.52 10.06 -20.49
CA TYR A 193 -11.56 8.75 -21.15
C TYR A 193 -11.40 7.60 -20.17
N LEU A 194 -10.47 7.73 -19.21
CA LEU A 194 -10.27 6.77 -18.13
C LEU A 194 -11.54 6.65 -17.28
N ALA A 195 -12.05 7.77 -16.76
CA ALA A 195 -13.22 7.78 -15.90
C ALA A 195 -14.46 7.20 -16.59
N GLY A 196 -14.77 7.66 -17.80
CA GLY A 196 -16.01 7.30 -18.49
C GLY A 196 -15.96 5.97 -19.23
N ARG A 197 -14.88 5.71 -19.98
CA ARG A 197 -14.83 4.56 -20.91
C ARG A 197 -14.11 3.35 -20.34
N LYS A 198 -13.00 3.56 -19.64
CA LYS A 198 -12.18 2.44 -19.14
C LYS A 198 -12.61 1.96 -17.77
N LEU A 199 -12.86 2.87 -16.84
CA LEU A 199 -13.21 2.56 -15.45
C LEU A 199 -14.71 2.67 -15.17
N ARG A 200 -15.49 3.27 -16.09
CA ARG A 200 -16.96 3.40 -16.01
C ARG A 200 -17.43 3.97 -14.66
N ILE A 201 -16.70 4.95 -14.15
CA ILE A 201 -16.95 5.60 -12.85
C ILE A 201 -18.21 6.46 -12.98
N ARG A 202 -19.18 6.20 -12.11
CA ARG A 202 -20.43 6.96 -12.06
C ARG A 202 -20.17 8.38 -11.56
N GLN A 203 -20.68 9.36 -12.30
CA GLN A 203 -20.52 10.78 -11.97
C GLN A 203 -21.20 11.12 -10.64
N ARG A 204 -20.48 11.83 -9.76
CA ARG A 204 -21.10 12.59 -8.65
C ARG A 204 -21.57 13.95 -9.16
N THR A 205 -22.70 14.45 -8.64
CA THR A 205 -23.16 15.83 -8.87
C THR A 205 -22.13 16.81 -8.31
N ALA A 206 -21.31 17.39 -9.20
CA ALA A 206 -20.38 18.47 -8.87
C ALA A 206 -21.01 19.82 -9.24
N THR A 207 -20.76 20.84 -8.43
CA THR A 207 -21.35 22.19 -8.59
C THR A 207 -20.60 23.07 -9.59
N THR A 208 -19.33 22.75 -9.88
CA THR A 208 -18.49 23.47 -10.86
C THR A 208 -17.71 22.50 -11.74
N GLU A 209 -17.26 22.97 -12.91
CA GLU A 209 -16.43 22.16 -13.82
C GLU A 209 -15.06 21.80 -13.22
N ALA A 210 -14.43 22.74 -12.49
CA ALA A 210 -13.17 22.49 -11.81
C ALA A 210 -13.31 21.39 -10.75
N ALA A 211 -14.36 21.47 -9.91
CA ALA A 211 -14.66 20.43 -8.92
C ALA A 211 -14.98 19.08 -9.57
N ARG A 212 -15.61 19.10 -10.76
CA ARG A 212 -15.89 17.89 -11.54
C ARG A 212 -14.60 17.20 -12.02
N LEU A 213 -13.64 17.97 -12.54
CA LEU A 213 -12.36 17.44 -13.02
C LEU A 213 -11.48 16.93 -11.88
N GLU A 214 -11.45 17.65 -10.77
CA GLU A 214 -10.76 17.23 -9.55
C GLU A 214 -11.33 15.91 -9.02
N TRP A 215 -12.65 15.84 -8.80
CA TRP A 215 -13.31 14.61 -8.36
C TRP A 215 -13.04 13.43 -9.31
N LYS A 216 -13.06 13.65 -10.63
CA LYS A 216 -12.77 12.59 -11.60
C LYS A 216 -11.36 12.04 -11.42
N ARG A 217 -10.37 12.91 -11.25
CA ARG A 217 -8.98 12.51 -11.04
C ARG A 217 -8.84 11.68 -9.77
N GLU A 218 -9.43 12.13 -8.67
CA GLU A 218 -9.45 11.39 -7.40
C GLU A 218 -10.12 10.02 -7.56
N ALA A 219 -11.28 9.96 -8.21
CA ALA A 219 -12.01 8.73 -8.41
C ALA A 219 -11.25 7.74 -9.30
N VAL A 220 -10.59 8.24 -10.35
CA VAL A 220 -9.73 7.43 -11.24
C VAL A 220 -8.56 6.82 -10.46
N VAL A 221 -7.83 7.62 -9.67
CA VAL A 221 -6.71 7.13 -8.85
C VAL A 221 -7.19 6.13 -7.81
N SER A 222 -8.28 6.46 -7.10
CA SER A 222 -8.84 5.56 -6.09
C SER A 222 -9.30 4.23 -6.68
N CYS A 223 -9.94 4.24 -7.86
CA CYS A 223 -10.37 3.03 -8.53
C CYS A 223 -9.19 2.20 -9.02
N ALA A 224 -8.18 2.84 -9.62
CA ALA A 224 -7.02 2.14 -10.15
C ALA A 224 -6.21 1.45 -9.06
N LEU A 225 -5.93 2.13 -7.95
CA LEU A 225 -5.20 1.56 -6.83
C LEU A 225 -6.01 0.53 -6.04
N ARG A 226 -7.34 0.69 -5.94
CA ARG A 226 -8.19 -0.26 -5.20
C ARG A 226 -8.25 -1.66 -5.83
N PHE A 227 -8.05 -1.75 -7.15
CA PHE A 227 -8.15 -3.00 -7.90
C PHE A 227 -6.81 -3.38 -8.55
N ASP A 228 -5.70 -2.80 -8.09
CA ASP A 228 -4.35 -3.02 -8.61
C ASP A 228 -4.24 -2.93 -10.14
N LEU A 229 -4.99 -1.99 -10.73
CA LEU A 229 -4.95 -1.72 -12.17
C LEU A 229 -3.63 -1.03 -12.56
N VAL A 230 -2.97 -0.40 -11.59
CA VAL A 230 -1.61 0.10 -11.70
C VAL A 230 -0.83 -0.31 -10.46
N ARG A 231 0.35 -0.91 -10.66
CA ARG A 231 1.26 -1.40 -9.63
C ARG A 231 2.64 -0.75 -9.76
N GLU A 232 3.54 -1.07 -8.84
CA GLU A 232 4.89 -0.51 -8.78
C GLU A 232 5.71 -0.79 -10.04
N GLU A 233 5.57 -1.97 -10.66
CA GLU A 233 6.30 -2.30 -11.90
C GLU A 233 5.98 -1.34 -13.05
N HIS A 234 4.78 -0.75 -13.06
CA HIS A 234 4.40 0.23 -14.08
C HIS A 234 5.11 1.58 -13.90
N LEU A 235 5.77 1.84 -12.78
CA LEU A 235 6.61 3.04 -12.61
C LEU A 235 7.75 3.10 -13.63
N LEU A 236 8.14 1.95 -14.23
CA LEU A 236 9.09 1.87 -15.34
C LEU A 236 8.60 2.60 -16.60
N LEU A 237 7.30 2.87 -16.72
CA LEU A 237 6.72 3.66 -17.82
C LEU A 237 6.95 5.17 -17.65
N LEU A 238 7.41 5.61 -16.48
CA LEU A 238 7.71 7.01 -16.18
C LEU A 238 9.22 7.28 -16.27
N PRO A 239 9.65 8.52 -16.56
CA PRO A 239 11.07 8.84 -16.56
C PRO A 239 11.70 8.57 -15.18
N SER A 240 12.93 8.07 -15.13
CA SER A 240 13.67 7.94 -13.87
C SER A 240 13.78 9.30 -13.17
N ARG A 241 13.41 9.37 -11.89
CA ARG A 241 13.56 10.62 -11.13
C ARG A 241 15.06 10.87 -10.94
N ARG A 242 15.57 11.99 -11.44
CA ARG A 242 16.92 12.45 -11.09
C ARG A 242 16.90 12.79 -9.61
N TYR A 243 17.52 11.96 -8.78
CA TYR A 243 17.87 12.38 -7.43
C TYR A 243 18.96 13.46 -7.58
N PRO A 244 18.82 14.66 -7.00
CA PRO A 244 19.98 15.53 -6.89
C PRO A 244 20.99 14.75 -6.04
N LEU A 245 22.16 14.45 -6.61
CA LEU A 245 23.33 14.02 -5.86
C LEU A 245 23.58 15.10 -4.82
N SER A 246 23.05 14.93 -3.61
CA SER A 246 23.48 15.70 -2.46
C SER A 246 24.94 15.36 -2.25
N ASP A 247 25.77 16.39 -2.29
CA ASP A 247 27.22 16.35 -2.10
C ASP A 247 27.62 15.30 -1.06
N ILE A 248 28.27 14.25 -1.52
CA ILE A 248 29.03 13.35 -0.65
C ILE A 248 30.29 14.14 -0.30
N ASP A 249 30.24 14.83 0.83
CA ASP A 249 31.42 15.41 1.46
C ASP A 249 32.27 14.24 2.00
N PRO A 250 33.52 14.05 1.54
CA PRO A 250 34.39 13.02 2.07
C PRO A 250 35.05 13.54 3.36
N HIS A 251 34.76 12.89 4.48
CA HIS A 251 35.62 12.90 5.66
C HIS A 251 36.42 11.60 5.72
#